data_AF-A0A9P0Y5F8-F1
#
_entry.id   AF-A0A9P0Y5F8-F1
#
_cell.length_a   1.000
_cell.length_b   1.000
_cell.length_c   1.000
_cell.angle_alpha   90.00
_cell.angle_beta   90.00
_cell.angle_gamma   90.00
#
_symmetry.space_group_name_H-M   'P 1'
#
loop_
_entity.id
_entity.type
_entity.pdbx_description
1 polymer ?
#
loop_
_entity_poly.entity_id
_entity_poly.type
_entity_poly.pdbx_seq_one_letter_code
_entity_poly.pdbx_strand_id
1 'polypeptide(L)'
;MMHAITLTYLRSEEEISAHLEAHKQWLMRGIKEGKILFAGPVDNHAGGFILMRGNDKPLIHAFLQEDPFIEHNIADAVLLSFEPLLCAQGVPVAWADKAKFI
;
A
#
# COMPACT_ATOMS: atom_id res chain seq x y z
N MET A 1 7.62 6.49 9.32
CA MET A 1 6.78 5.30 9.59
C MET A 1 6.54 4.50 8.34
N MET A 2 6.25 3.22 8.54
CA MET A 2 5.90 2.26 7.51
C MET A 2 4.44 1.83 7.70
N HIS A 3 3.78 1.55 6.59
CA HIS A 3 2.38 1.17 6.57
C HIS A 3 2.21 -0.03 5.66
N ALA A 4 1.76 -1.16 6.22
CA ALA A 4 1.38 -2.34 5.47
C ALA A 4 -0.14 -2.31 5.27
N ILE A 5 -0.57 -2.42 4.02
CA ILE A 5 -1.97 -2.44 3.64
C ILE A 5 -2.25 -3.77 2.97
N THR A 6 -3.27 -4.47 3.45
CA THR A 6 -3.86 -5.62 2.75
C THR A 6 -5.22 -5.24 2.20
N LEU A 7 -5.43 -5.53 0.93
CA LEU A 7 -6.72 -5.45 0.25
C LEU A 7 -7.36 -6.82 0.23
N THR A 8 -8.67 -6.91 0.47
CA THR A 8 -9.47 -8.12 0.31
C THR A 8 -10.63 -7.83 -0.64
N TYR A 9 -10.71 -8.54 -1.76
CA TYR A 9 -11.76 -8.32 -2.76
C TYR A 9 -13.15 -8.69 -2.21
N LEU A 10 -14.14 -7.86 -2.52
CA LEU A 10 -15.53 -7.97 -2.07
C LEU A 10 -16.52 -8.22 -3.22
N ARG A 11 -16.03 -8.20 -4.45
CA ARG A 11 -16.81 -8.13 -5.69
C ARG A 11 -16.35 -9.17 -6.70
N SER A 12 -17.11 -9.34 -7.78
CA SER A 12 -16.77 -10.33 -8.82
C SER A 12 -15.52 -9.93 -9.60
N GLU A 13 -14.94 -10.89 -10.34
CA GLU A 13 -13.78 -10.62 -11.19
C GLU A 13 -14.07 -9.57 -12.26
N GLU A 14 -15.30 -9.52 -12.79
CA GLU A 14 -15.72 -8.52 -13.78
C GLU A 14 -15.70 -7.11 -13.18
N GLU A 15 -16.23 -6.94 -11.97
CA GLU A 15 -16.22 -5.65 -11.26
C GLU A 15 -14.79 -5.23 -10.91
N ILE A 16 -13.96 -6.16 -10.45
CA ILE A 16 -12.54 -5.90 -10.17
C ILE A 16 -11.83 -5.44 -11.44
N SER A 17 -12.03 -6.14 -12.56
CA SER A 17 -11.43 -5.84 -13.86
C SER A 17 -11.81 -4.44 -14.35
N ALA A 18 -13.07 -4.02 -14.14
CA ALA A 18 -13.55 -2.69 -14.53
C ALA A 18 -12.79 -1.54 -13.84
N HIS A 19 -12.29 -1.76 -12.61
CA HIS A 19 -11.56 -0.75 -11.83
C HIS A 19 -10.03 -0.96 -11.80
N LEU A 20 -9.54 -2.09 -12.33
CA LEU A 20 -8.14 -2.52 -12.20
C LEU A 20 -7.15 -1.51 -12.82
N GLU A 21 -7.47 -0.96 -13.99
CA GLU A 21 -6.58 0.00 -14.64
C GLU A 21 -6.46 1.31 -13.85
N ALA A 22 -7.58 1.82 -13.32
CA ALA A 22 -7.57 3.01 -12.46
C ALA A 22 -6.76 2.75 -11.18
N HIS A 23 -6.95 1.58 -10.54
CA HIS A 23 -6.16 1.15 -9.38
C HIS A 23 -4.65 1.14 -9.69
N LYS A 24 -4.24 0.57 -10.83
CA LYS A 24 -2.83 0.59 -11.27
C LYS A 24 -2.29 2.01 -11.46
N GLN A 25 -3.07 2.92 -12.03
CA GLN A 25 -2.65 4.33 -12.18
C GLN A 25 -2.43 4.99 -10.80
N TRP A 26 -3.31 4.73 -9.85
CA TRP A 26 -3.17 5.19 -8.46
C TRP A 26 -1.89 4.63 -7.81
N LEU A 27 -1.59 3.33 -7.98
CA LEU A 27 -0.35 2.71 -7.50
C LEU A 27 0.89 3.37 -8.12
N MET A 28 0.90 3.56 -9.44
CA MET A 28 2.02 4.17 -10.14
C MET A 28 2.28 5.61 -9.70
N ARG A 29 1.21 6.39 -9.44
CA ARG A 29 1.33 7.73 -8.86
C ARG A 29 1.98 7.66 -7.47
N GLY A 30 1.50 6.78 -6.60
CA GLY A 30 2.05 6.60 -5.26
C GLY A 30 3.54 6.21 -5.26
N ILE A 31 3.96 5.38 -6.22
CA ILE A 31 5.37 5.01 -6.40
C ILE A 31 6.20 6.22 -6.87
N LYS A 32 5.73 6.97 -7.88
CA LYS A 32 6.42 8.17 -8.38
C LYS A 32 6.58 9.26 -7.31
N GLU A 33 5.60 9.39 -6.44
CA GLU A 33 5.61 10.33 -5.31
C GLU A 33 6.42 9.82 -4.10
N GLY A 34 6.94 8.59 -4.15
CA GLY A 34 7.72 7.98 -3.06
C GLY A 34 6.89 7.61 -1.82
N LYS A 35 5.56 7.54 -1.97
CA LYS A 35 4.60 7.13 -0.92
C LYS A 35 4.47 5.61 -0.86
N ILE A 36 4.44 4.94 -2.00
CA ILE A 36 4.39 3.47 -2.13
C ILE A 36 5.80 2.97 -2.44
N LEU A 37 6.26 1.96 -1.71
CA LEU A 37 7.53 1.28 -1.96
C LEU A 37 7.34 0.10 -2.92
N PHE A 38 6.29 -0.69 -2.70
CA PHE A 38 5.89 -1.77 -3.60
C PHE A 38 4.44 -2.18 -3.34
N ALA A 39 3.83 -2.80 -4.36
CA ALA A 39 2.49 -3.35 -4.30
C ALA A 39 2.38 -4.57 -5.23
N GLY A 40 1.46 -5.48 -4.94
CA GLY A 40 1.19 -6.65 -5.78
C GLY A 40 0.03 -7.50 -5.27
N PRO A 41 -0.44 -8.45 -6.08
CA PRO A 41 -1.44 -9.42 -5.65
C PRO A 41 -0.86 -10.35 -4.57
N VAL A 42 -1.71 -10.83 -3.67
CA VAL A 42 -1.35 -11.94 -2.76
C VAL A 42 -1.55 -13.29 -3.46
N ASP A 43 -0.76 -14.31 -3.08
CA ASP A 43 -0.72 -15.61 -3.76
C ASP A 43 -2.06 -16.35 -3.82
N ASN A 44 -2.95 -16.13 -2.84
CA ASN A 44 -4.29 -16.74 -2.83
C ASN A 44 -5.30 -16.01 -3.72
N HIS A 45 -4.86 -14.99 -4.47
CA HIS A 45 -5.67 -14.14 -5.35
C HIS A 45 -6.86 -13.45 -4.69
N ALA A 46 -6.95 -13.44 -3.35
CA ALA A 46 -8.05 -12.85 -2.60
C ALA A 46 -7.97 -11.31 -2.50
N GLY A 47 -6.91 -10.71 -3.06
CA GLY A 47 -6.69 -9.27 -2.95
C GLY A 47 -5.26 -8.86 -3.30
N GLY A 48 -4.74 -7.88 -2.54
CA GLY A 48 -3.41 -7.32 -2.77
C GLY A 48 -2.70 -6.88 -1.50
N PHE A 49 -1.41 -6.63 -1.62
CA PHE A 49 -0.55 -6.09 -0.58
C PHE A 49 0.12 -4.82 -1.07
N ILE A 50 0.18 -3.80 -0.22
CA ILE A 50 0.85 -2.52 -0.51
C ILE A 50 1.71 -2.16 0.70
N LEU A 51 2.98 -1.81 0.46
CA LEU A 51 3.84 -1.21 1.46
C LEU A 51 4.04 0.28 1.17
N MET A 52 3.66 1.12 2.12
CA MET A 52 3.80 2.57 2.04
C MET A 52 4.76 3.11 3.10
N ARG A 53 5.31 4.30 2.84
CA ARG A 53 6.12 5.08 3.77
C ARG A 53 5.51 6.47 3.95
N GLY A 54 5.44 6.93 5.20
CA GLY A 54 4.96 8.26 5.56
C GLY A 54 5.13 8.51 7.05
N ASN A 55 5.12 9.79 7.46
CA ASN A 55 5.15 10.16 8.87
C ASN A 55 3.79 10.67 9.37
N ASP A 56 2.88 10.97 8.45
CA ASP A 56 1.56 11.50 8.75
C ASP A 56 0.50 10.43 8.41
N LYS A 57 0.02 9.75 9.45
CA LYS A 57 -0.99 8.69 9.30
C LYS A 57 -2.29 9.21 8.69
N PRO A 58 -2.84 10.37 9.08
CA PRO A 58 -3.96 11.00 8.36
C PRO A 58 -3.73 11.16 6.86
N LEU A 59 -2.56 11.64 6.42
CA LEU A 59 -2.27 11.78 4.98
C LEU A 59 -2.19 10.43 4.26
N ILE A 60 -1.65 9.40 4.91
CA ILE A 60 -1.64 8.03 4.36
C ILE A 60 -3.06 7.50 4.23
N HIS A 61 -3.92 7.73 5.23
CA HIS A 61 -5.31 7.32 5.17
C HIS A 61 -6.07 8.04 4.06
N ALA A 62 -5.90 9.36 3.93
CA ALA A 62 -6.51 10.15 2.86
C ALA A 62 -6.08 9.64 1.47
N PHE A 63 -4.78 9.41 1.26
CA PHE A 63 -4.27 8.86 0.01
C PHE A 63 -4.84 7.47 -0.30
N LEU A 64 -5.03 6.62 0.72
CA LEU A 64 -5.63 5.30 0.58
C LEU A 64 -7.11 5.37 0.18
N GLN A 65 -7.85 6.39 0.63
CA GLN A 65 -9.24 6.60 0.20
C GLN A 65 -9.37 7.02 -1.27
N GLU A 66 -8.28 7.46 -1.91
CA GLU A 66 -8.23 7.76 -3.35
C GLU A 66 -8.00 6.50 -4.22
N ASP A 67 -7.80 5.32 -3.61
CA ASP A 67 -7.71 4.07 -4.36
C ASP A 67 -9.09 3.71 -4.94
N PRO A 68 -9.23 3.55 -6.27
CA PRO A 68 -10.49 3.15 -6.90
C PRO A 68 -11.09 1.87 -6.34
N PHE A 69 -10.28 0.95 -5.82
CA PHE A 69 -10.81 -0.25 -5.18
C PHE A 69 -11.51 0.05 -3.85
N ILE A 70 -11.07 1.09 -3.14
CA ILE A 70 -11.68 1.52 -1.88
C ILE A 70 -12.87 2.44 -2.15
N GLU A 71 -12.69 3.44 -3.02
CA GLU A 71 -13.73 4.41 -3.39
C GLU A 71 -15.00 3.72 -3.91
N HIS A 72 -14.85 2.67 -4.71
CA HIS A 72 -15.96 1.92 -5.30
C HIS A 72 -16.35 0.66 -4.53
N ASN A 73 -15.83 0.44 -3.31
CA ASN A 73 -16.11 -0.75 -2.50
C ASN A 73 -15.84 -2.08 -3.23
N ILE A 74 -14.78 -2.13 -4.04
CA ILE A 74 -14.29 -3.33 -4.72
C ILE A 74 -13.47 -4.19 -3.75
N ALA A 75 -12.74 -3.55 -2.83
CA ALA A 75 -11.96 -4.21 -1.80
C ALA A 75 -12.10 -3.53 -0.44
N ASP A 76 -12.02 -4.34 0.63
CA ASP A 76 -11.76 -3.84 1.98
C ASP A 76 -10.26 -3.66 2.19
N ALA A 77 -9.87 -2.62 2.93
CA ALA A 77 -8.48 -2.36 3.30
C ALA A 77 -8.26 -2.49 4.81
N VAL A 78 -7.20 -3.21 5.18
CA VAL A 78 -6.65 -3.19 6.55
C VAL A 78 -5.30 -2.47 6.52
N LEU A 79 -5.19 -1.40 7.30
CA LEU A 79 -3.97 -0.58 7.44
C LEU A 79 -3.28 -0.89 8.77
N LEU A 80 -2.08 -1.47 8.70
CA LEU A 80 -1.19 -1.66 9.84
C LEU A 80 -0.02 -0.68 9.75
N SER A 81 0.26 0.04 10.82
CA SER A 81 1.33 1.05 10.87
C SER A 81 2.38 0.67 11.90
N PHE A 82 3.65 0.79 11.56
CA PHE A 82 4.75 0.52 12.48
C PHE A 82 5.95 1.43 12.20
N GLU A 83 6.80 1.62 13.21
CA GLU A 83 8.10 2.25 13.06
C GLU A 83 9.17 1.15 13.04
N PRO A 84 9.96 1.01 11.96
CA PRO A 84 11.07 0.06 11.94
C PRO A 84 12.08 0.39 13.04
N LEU A 85 12.46 -0.61 13.85
CA LEU A 85 13.49 -0.48 14.89
C LEU A 85 14.80 -1.19 14.54
N LEU A 86 14.71 -2.27 13.76
CA LEU A 86 15.85 -3.05 13.25
C LEU A 86 15.72 -3.15 11.74
N CYS A 87 16.83 -2.94 11.02
CA CYS A 87 16.84 -2.94 9.57
C CYS A 87 18.09 -3.63 9.01
N ALA A 88 17.97 -4.31 7.88
CA ALA A 88 19.12 -4.92 7.22
C ALA A 88 19.95 -3.86 6.48
N GLN A 89 21.28 -4.05 6.40
CA GLN A 89 22.19 -3.08 5.75
C GLN A 89 21.86 -2.77 4.27
N GLY A 90 21.18 -3.67 3.57
CA GLY A 90 20.80 -3.48 2.15
C GLY A 90 19.58 -2.58 1.93
N VAL A 91 18.85 -2.21 2.99
CA VAL A 91 17.67 -1.35 2.86
C VAL A 91 18.10 0.13 2.76
N PRO A 92 17.54 0.92 1.84
CA PRO A 92 17.84 2.35 1.78
C PRO A 92 17.59 3.05 3.12
N VAL A 93 18.59 3.78 3.63
CA VAL A 93 18.50 4.50 4.92
C VAL A 93 17.27 5.42 4.97
N ALA A 94 16.92 6.05 3.85
CA ALA A 94 15.74 6.90 3.75
C ALA A 94 14.42 6.18 4.11
N TRP A 95 14.36 4.84 4.05
CA TRP A 95 13.14 4.08 4.35
C TRP A 95 12.97 3.78 5.84
N ALA A 96 14.06 3.78 6.60
CA ALA A 96 14.09 3.37 8.01
C ALA A 96 15.16 4.16 8.78
N ASP A 97 15.17 5.49 8.63
CA ASP A 97 16.20 6.41 9.15
C ASP A 97 16.36 6.36 10.67
N LYS A 98 15.31 5.96 11.39
CA LYS A 98 15.32 5.78 12.85
C LYS A 98 15.66 4.38 13.32
N ALA A 99 15.79 3.42 12.40
CA ALA A 99 16.11 2.04 12.74
C ALA A 99 17.61 1.84 12.99
N LYS A 100 17.94 0.87 13.82
CA LYS A 100 19.29 0.34 13.92
C LYS A 100 19.54 -0.60 12.75
N PHE A 101 20.52 -0.27 11.91
CA PHE A 101 20.96 -1.14 10.83
C PHE A 101 21.91 -2.21 11.37
N ILE A 102 21.59 -3.48 11.11
CA ILE A 102 22.36 -4.66 11.52
C ILE A 102 22.72 -5.50 10.31
#